data_AF-A0A7X5IGP2-F1
#
_entry.id   AF-A0A7X5IGP2-F1
#
_cell.length_a   1.000
_cell.length_b   1.000
_cell.length_c   1.000
_cell.angle_alpha   90.00
_cell.angle_beta   90.00
_cell.angle_gamma   90.00
#
_symmetry.space_group_name_H-M   'P 1'
#
loop_
_entity.id
_entity.type
_entity.pdbx_description
1 polymer ?
#
loop_
_entity_poly.entity_id
_entity_poly.type
_entity_poly.pdbx_seq_one_letter_code
_entity_poly.pdbx_strand_id
1 'polypeptide(L)'
;MNLEQPEAGGGRHRRTFSYGRMPDEVKKRYFKLNARDMLAFDLWDARRVLKEDGLWNSDARKAFSDYIKAYEKAYPEIFKKGGK
;
A
#
# COMPACT_ATOMS: atom_id res chain seq x y z
N MET A 1 6.18 -0.20 1.63
CA MET A 1 6.40 1.25 1.61
C MET A 1 6.62 1.68 3.05
N ASN A 2 7.82 2.13 3.39
CA ASN A 2 8.10 2.65 4.73
C ASN A 2 7.67 4.11 4.75
N LEU A 3 6.63 4.40 5.52
CA LEU A 3 6.05 5.73 5.71
C LEU A 3 6.25 6.25 7.13
N GLU A 4 6.74 5.39 8.04
CA GLU A 4 7.28 5.86 9.32
C GLU A 4 8.72 6.35 9.15
N GLN A 5 9.11 7.31 9.99
CA GLN A 5 10.43 7.94 9.95
C GLN A 5 11.57 6.90 10.03
N PRO A 6 12.72 7.18 9.38
CA PRO A 6 13.86 6.26 9.34
C PRO A 6 14.39 5.84 10.72
N GLU A 7 14.22 6.67 11.77
CA GLU A 7 14.66 6.36 13.13
C GLU A 7 13.71 5.42 13.91
N ALA A 8 12.45 5.29 13.48
CA ALA A 8 11.42 4.52 14.18
C ALA A 8 11.21 3.10 13.64
N GLY A 9 12.22 2.53 12.98
CA GLY A 9 12.22 1.13 12.57
C GLY A 9 11.51 0.81 11.26
N GLY A 10 11.03 1.82 10.52
CA GLY A 10 10.47 1.66 9.17
C GLY A 10 9.19 0.82 9.13
N GLY A 11 8.03 1.45 8.95
CA GLY A 11 6.74 0.77 8.98
C GLY A 11 5.67 1.40 8.08
N ARG A 12 4.50 0.77 8.07
CA ARG A 12 3.28 1.34 7.47
C ARG A 12 2.83 2.54 8.32
N HIS A 13 2.31 3.58 7.70
CA HIS A 13 1.84 4.77 8.41
C HIS A 13 0.73 4.42 9.41
N ARG A 14 0.77 4.90 10.66
CA ARG A 14 -0.19 4.52 11.75
C ARG A 14 -1.67 4.75 11.46
N ARG A 15 -1.97 5.55 10.44
CA ARG A 15 -3.32 5.89 9.99
C ARG A 15 -3.83 5.02 8.86
N THR A 16 -3.01 4.09 8.34
CA THR A 16 -3.51 3.09 7.40
C THR A 16 -4.29 2.01 8.14
N PHE A 17 -5.33 1.49 7.51
CA PHE A 17 -6.14 0.37 7.98
C PHE A 17 -5.28 -0.85 8.30
N SER A 18 -4.28 -1.12 7.47
CA SER A 18 -3.38 -2.25 7.64
C SER A 18 -2.36 -2.10 8.78
N TYR A 19 -2.39 -0.99 9.51
CA TYR A 19 -1.75 -0.80 10.82
C TYR A 19 -2.72 -1.07 11.98
N GLY A 20 -3.53 -2.14 11.87
CA GLY A 20 -4.45 -2.57 12.94
C GLY A 20 -5.71 -1.70 13.12
N ARG A 21 -6.00 -0.78 12.20
CA ARG A 21 -7.22 0.07 12.23
C ARG A 21 -8.36 -0.43 11.36
N MET A 22 -8.21 -1.60 10.75
CA MET A 22 -9.19 -2.15 9.82
C MET A 22 -10.44 -2.67 10.57
N PRO A 23 -11.66 -2.18 10.25
CA PRO A 23 -12.89 -2.76 10.79
C PRO A 23 -13.01 -4.24 10.41
N ASP A 24 -13.63 -5.07 11.25
CA ASP A 24 -13.70 -6.52 11.05
C ASP A 24 -14.27 -6.93 9.69
N GLU A 25 -15.27 -6.22 9.19
CA GLU A 25 -15.83 -6.49 7.87
C GLU A 25 -14.84 -6.21 6.73
N VAL A 26 -14.11 -5.10 6.84
CA VAL A 26 -13.06 -4.73 5.87
C VAL A 26 -11.91 -5.73 5.97
N LYS A 27 -11.56 -6.18 7.18
CA LYS A 27 -10.54 -7.19 7.44
C LYS A 27 -10.87 -8.52 6.77
N LYS A 28 -12.11 -8.98 6.93
CA LYS A 28 -12.60 -10.19 6.25
C LYS A 28 -12.55 -10.07 4.73
N ARG A 29 -12.81 -8.89 4.17
CA ARG A 29 -12.71 -8.65 2.71
C ARG A 29 -11.26 -8.57 2.25
N TYR A 30 -10.42 -7.85 2.98
CA TYR A 30 -9.00 -7.65 2.68
C TYR A 30 -8.25 -8.99 2.59
N PHE A 31 -8.47 -9.91 3.54
CA PHE A 31 -7.82 -11.23 3.51
C PHE A 31 -8.36 -12.19 2.44
N LYS A 32 -9.44 -11.82 1.72
CA LYS A 32 -9.92 -12.56 0.54
C LYS A 32 -9.36 -12.05 -0.77
N LEU A 33 -8.67 -10.90 -0.75
CA LEU A 33 -8.06 -10.32 -1.94
C LEU A 33 -6.84 -11.13 -2.36
N ASN A 34 -6.55 -11.15 -3.66
CA ASN A 34 -5.25 -11.62 -4.14
C ASN A 34 -4.15 -10.60 -3.78
N ALA A 35 -2.89 -11.02 -3.87
CA ALA A 35 -1.75 -10.18 -3.49
C ALA A 35 -1.70 -8.82 -4.23
N ARG A 36 -2.13 -8.77 -5.50
CA ARG A 36 -2.19 -7.52 -6.28
C ARG A 36 -3.26 -6.58 -5.75
N ASP A 37 -4.44 -7.09 -5.45
CA ASP A 37 -5.55 -6.30 -4.93
C ASP A 37 -5.28 -5.83 -3.49
N MET A 38 -4.60 -6.65 -2.67
CA MET A 38 -4.10 -6.23 -1.35
C MET A 38 -3.10 -5.09 -1.46
N LEU A 39 -2.13 -5.19 -2.38
CA LEU A 39 -1.17 -4.11 -2.64
C LEU A 39 -1.87 -2.83 -3.07
N ALA A 40 -2.83 -2.93 -3.99
CA ALA A 40 -3.62 -1.78 -4.41
C ALA A 40 -4.32 -1.14 -3.20
N PHE A 41 -5.02 -1.93 -2.39
CA PHE A 41 -5.70 -1.44 -1.18
C PHE A 41 -4.75 -0.65 -0.27
N ASP A 42 -3.57 -1.20 0.04
CA ASP A 42 -2.58 -0.56 0.90
C ASP A 42 -2.07 0.76 0.30
N LEU A 43 -1.84 0.82 -1.02
CA LEU A 43 -1.43 2.04 -1.71
C LEU A 43 -2.53 3.10 -1.70
N TRP A 44 -3.79 2.73 -1.97
CA TRP A 44 -4.92 3.67 -1.97
C TRP A 44 -5.12 4.30 -0.59
N ASP A 45 -4.96 3.52 0.47
CA ASP A 45 -5.09 4.01 1.83
C ASP A 45 -3.90 4.89 2.25
N ALA A 46 -2.67 4.52 1.89
CA ALA A 46 -1.51 5.41 2.06
C ALA A 46 -1.69 6.74 1.31
N ARG A 47 -2.25 6.71 0.09
CA ARG A 47 -2.57 7.91 -0.68
C ARG A 47 -3.62 8.78 0.02
N ARG A 48 -4.65 8.18 0.63
CA ARG A 48 -5.67 8.92 1.41
C ARG A 48 -5.01 9.69 2.55
N VAL A 49 -4.19 9.00 3.35
CA VAL A 49 -3.42 9.57 4.46
C VAL A 49 -2.54 10.75 3.99
N LEU A 50 -1.78 10.55 2.91
CA LEU A 50 -0.93 11.62 2.36
C LEU A 50 -1.73 12.82 1.84
N LYS A 51 -2.93 12.60 1.27
CA LYS A 51 -3.81 13.69 0.85
C LYS A 51 -4.38 14.46 2.04
N GLU A 52 -4.80 13.75 3.09
CA GLU A 52 -5.33 14.36 4.33
C GLU A 52 -4.27 15.26 5.00
N ASP A 53 -2.98 14.91 4.88
CA ASP A 53 -1.87 15.73 5.40
C ASP A 53 -1.38 16.82 4.44
N GLY A 54 -1.96 16.93 3.23
CA GLY A 54 -1.44 17.85 2.21
C GLY A 54 -0.08 17.45 1.62
N LEU A 55 0.40 16.22 1.89
CA LEU A 55 1.69 15.68 1.44
C LEU A 55 1.62 14.95 0.09
N TRP A 56 0.45 14.93 -0.57
CA TRP A 56 0.27 14.30 -1.88
C TRP A 56 0.83 15.16 -3.04
N ASN A 57 2.15 15.19 -3.18
CA ASN A 57 2.89 15.96 -4.19
C ASN A 57 3.53 15.07 -5.28
N SER A 58 4.36 15.66 -6.15
CA SER A 58 5.08 14.94 -7.21
C SER A 58 6.01 13.85 -6.68
N ASP A 59 6.68 14.11 -5.56
CA ASP A 59 7.65 13.18 -4.99
C ASP A 59 6.96 11.96 -4.40
N ALA A 60 5.84 12.18 -3.69
CA ALA A 60 4.98 11.11 -3.22
C ALA A 60 4.47 10.23 -4.38
N ARG A 61 4.05 10.85 -5.49
CA ARG A 61 3.62 10.11 -6.70
C ARG A 61 4.77 9.30 -7.30
N LYS A 62 5.97 9.86 -7.34
CA LYS A 62 7.17 9.17 -7.83
C LYS A 62 7.53 7.98 -6.93
N ALA A 63 7.54 8.17 -5.62
CA ALA A 63 7.80 7.11 -4.65
C ALA A 63 6.79 5.95 -4.78
N PHE A 64 5.51 6.25 -5.02
CA PHE A 64 4.50 5.24 -5.30
C PHE A 64 4.80 4.48 -6.60
N SER A 65 5.12 5.18 -7.68
CA SER A 65 5.46 4.56 -8.96
C SER A 65 6.70 3.66 -8.84
N ASP A 66 7.75 4.14 -8.19
CA ASP A 66 8.99 3.39 -7.97
C ASP A 66 8.74 2.15 -7.11
N TYR A 67 7.91 2.26 -6.07
CA TYR A 67 7.54 1.12 -5.23
C TYR A 67 6.75 0.06 -6.02
N ILE A 68 5.77 0.47 -6.84
CA ILE A 68 5.02 -0.46 -7.69
C ILE A 68 5.97 -1.19 -8.64
N LYS A 69 6.87 -0.46 -9.33
CA LYS A 69 7.85 -1.06 -10.26
C LYS A 69 8.80 -2.03 -9.55
N ALA A 70 9.27 -1.67 -8.35
CA ALA A 70 10.11 -2.56 -7.56
C ALA A 70 9.36 -3.84 -7.16
N TYR A 71 8.09 -3.71 -6.80
CA TYR A 71 7.24 -4.85 -6.43
C TYR A 71 6.89 -5.73 -7.64
N GLU A 72 6.62 -5.14 -8.80
CA GLU A 72 6.43 -5.85 -10.09
C GLU A 72 7.68 -6.64 -10.49
N LYS A 73 8.87 -6.05 -10.29
CA LYS A 73 10.13 -6.72 -10.57
C LYS A 73 10.42 -7.87 -9.59
N ALA A 74 10.10 -7.69 -8.32
CA ALA A 74 10.35 -8.68 -7.27
C ALA A 74 9.37 -9.85 -7.31
N TYR A 75 8.11 -9.57 -7.65
CA TYR A 75 7.00 -10.52 -7.61
C TYR A 75 6.19 -10.48 -8.91
N PRO A 76 6.79 -10.76 -10.07
CA PRO A 76 6.08 -10.64 -11.35
C PRO A 76 4.82 -11.51 -11.44
N GLU A 77 4.80 -12.65 -10.75
CA GLU A 77 3.70 -13.62 -10.74
C GLU A 77 2.38 -13.06 -10.21
N ILE A 78 2.39 -12.11 -9.27
CA ILE A 78 1.14 -11.52 -8.75
C ILE A 78 0.55 -10.50 -9.74
N PHE A 79 1.37 -9.98 -10.66
CA PHE A 79 0.95 -9.06 -11.71
C PHE A 79 0.62 -9.76 -13.02
N LYS A 80 1.11 -11.00 -13.20
CA LYS A 80 0.64 -11.88 -14.28
C LYS A 80 -0.85 -12.08 -14.10
N LYS A 81 -1.62 -11.62 -15.08
CA LYS A 81 -3.06 -11.88 -15.16
C LYS A 81 -3.19 -13.40 -15.22
N GLY A 82 -3.70 -14.02 -14.16
CA GLY A 82 -4.12 -15.40 -14.22
C GLY A 82 -5.05 -15.53 -15.43
N GLY A 83 -4.63 -16.28 -16.43
CA GLY A 83 -5.52 -16.68 -17.51
C GLY A 83 -6.74 -17.32 -16.86
N LYS A 84 -7.93 -16.89 -17.28
CA LYS A 84 -9.14 -17.68 -17.05
C LYS A 84 -8.96 -19.06 -17.67
#